data_AF-A0A7X3SG10-F1
#
_entry.id   AF-A0A7X3SG10-F1
#
_cell.length_a   1.000
_cell.length_b   1.000
_cell.length_c   1.000
_cell.angle_alpha   90.00
_cell.angle_beta   90.00
_cell.angle_gamma   90.00
#
_symmetry.space_group_name_H-M   'P 1'
#
loop_
_entity.id
_entity.type
_entity.pdbx_description
1 polymer ?
#
loop_
_entity_poly.entity_id
_entity_poly.type
_entity_poly.pdbx_seq_one_letter_code
_entity_poly.pdbx_strand_id
1 'polypeptide(L)'
;VRSLGAGQELVELQLSPQAKKKWQGAADTLTARLISKELNGKKVQILTSMCDPLRYPKADVVDLYSHRWEIEHGFREMKQHLLNNELTLRSKKPELVRQELWGVVLAYNLLRFMMAQMAYSLKGVEPYQMSFKQSALYLRSHLSLLPGIS
;
A
#
# COMPACT_ATOMS: atom_id res chain seq x y z
N VAL A 1 30.02 -0.92 6.44
CA VAL A 1 29.24 -0.19 5.41
C VAL A 1 30.09 -0.10 4.16
N ARG A 2 29.57 -0.49 2.99
CA ARG A 2 30.26 -0.44 1.69
C ARG A 2 29.51 0.51 0.76
N SER A 3 30.16 1.54 0.23
CA SER A 3 29.51 2.47 -0.71
C SER A 3 29.26 1.81 -2.08
N LEU A 4 28.10 2.08 -2.67
CA LEU A 4 27.71 1.68 -4.03
C LEU A 4 27.56 2.88 -4.98
N GLY A 5 27.93 4.07 -4.54
CA GLY A 5 27.72 5.33 -5.28
C GLY A 5 26.94 6.37 -4.47
N ALA A 6 26.62 7.50 -5.10
CA ALA A 6 26.06 8.67 -4.43
C ALA A 6 24.73 8.36 -3.70
N GLY A 7 24.77 8.42 -2.37
CA GLY A 7 23.61 8.17 -1.50
C GLY A 7 23.11 6.73 -1.54
N GLN A 8 23.97 5.74 -1.82
CA GLN A 8 23.65 4.32 -1.72
C GLN A 8 24.78 3.51 -1.13
N GLU A 9 24.45 2.68 -0.14
CA GLU A 9 25.42 1.94 0.65
C GLU A 9 24.88 0.54 0.96
N LEU A 10 25.75 -0.47 0.98
CA LEU A 10 25.45 -1.75 1.63
C LEU A 10 25.78 -1.64 3.11
N VAL A 11 24.80 -1.99 3.93
CA VAL A 11 24.87 -2.02 5.39
C VAL A 11 24.65 -3.44 5.86
N GLU A 12 25.30 -3.79 6.97
CA GLU A 12 25.09 -5.05 7.65
C GLU A 12 24.28 -4.79 8.92
N LEU A 13 23.24 -5.59 9.10
CA LEU A 13 22.32 -5.51 10.22
C LEU A 13 22.51 -6.75 11.09
N GLN A 14 22.83 -6.55 12.36
CA GLN A 14 22.89 -7.64 13.32
C GLN A 14 21.47 -8.13 13.63
N LEU A 15 21.21 -9.42 13.48
CA LEU A 15 19.91 -9.96 13.85
C LEU A 15 19.74 -10.00 15.36
N SER A 16 18.61 -9.47 15.84
CA SER A 16 18.29 -9.50 17.27
C SER A 16 18.03 -10.94 17.74
N PRO A 17 18.24 -11.24 19.04
CA PRO A 17 17.91 -12.55 19.60
C PRO A 17 16.44 -12.95 19.36
N GLN A 18 15.52 -11.98 19.38
CA GLN A 18 14.10 -12.20 19.09
C GLN A 18 13.88 -12.62 17.63
N ALA A 19 14.59 -12.01 16.68
CA ALA A 19 14.51 -12.38 15.28
C ALA A 19 15.06 -13.81 15.05
N LYS A 20 16.20 -14.14 15.65
CA LYS A 20 16.79 -15.50 15.58
C LYS A 20 15.90 -16.57 16.20
N LYS A 21 15.13 -16.25 17.24
CA LYS A 21 14.14 -17.18 17.82
C LYS A 21 12.96 -17.44 16.87
N LYS A 22 12.52 -16.42 16.11
CA LYS A 22 11.43 -16.55 15.13
C LYS A 22 11.88 -17.22 13.83
N TRP A 23 13.16 -17.09 13.48
CA TRP A 23 13.75 -17.67 12.28
C TRP A 23 14.89 -18.62 12.67
N GLN A 24 14.54 -19.90 12.86
CA GLN A 24 15.53 -20.94 13.13
C GLN A 24 16.46 -21.09 11.92
N GLY A 25 17.78 -20.98 12.17
CA GLY A 25 18.81 -21.02 11.13
C GLY A 25 19.14 -19.67 10.48
N ALA A 26 18.64 -18.54 11.02
CA ALA A 26 19.01 -17.23 10.51
C ALA A 26 20.51 -16.95 10.69
N ALA A 27 21.13 -16.31 9.70
CA ALA A 27 22.50 -15.83 9.79
C ALA A 27 22.67 -14.79 10.91
N ASP A 28 23.88 -14.58 11.41
CA ASP A 28 24.11 -13.56 12.44
C ASP A 28 23.88 -12.13 11.94
N THR A 29 24.17 -11.91 10.65
CA THR A 29 24.01 -10.63 9.97
C THR A 29 23.14 -10.75 8.73
N LEU A 30 22.45 -9.66 8.41
CA LEU A 30 21.72 -9.49 7.16
C LEU A 30 22.31 -8.30 6.40
N THR A 31 22.66 -8.52 5.14
CA THR A 31 23.07 -7.45 4.24
C THR A 31 21.84 -6.77 3.66
N ALA A 32 21.80 -5.45 3.72
CA ALA A 32 20.76 -4.62 3.11
C ALA A 32 21.38 -3.42 2.40
N ARG A 33 20.65 -2.83 1.46
CA ARG A 33 21.04 -1.58 0.80
C ARG A 33 20.28 -0.41 1.42
N LEU A 34 21.03 0.59 1.85
CA LEU A 34 20.54 1.86 2.35
C LEU A 34 20.59 2.89 1.23
N ILE A 35 19.45 3.46 0.87
CA ILE A 35 19.31 4.49 -0.15
C ILE A 35 18.91 5.79 0.53
N SER A 36 19.72 6.83 0.36
CA SER A 36 19.43 8.17 0.87
C SER A 36 18.93 9.09 -0.26
N LYS A 37 17.84 9.81 0.02
CA LYS A 37 17.26 10.84 -0.84
C LYS A 37 16.87 12.06 0.01
N GLU A 38 16.92 13.24 -0.59
CA GLU A 38 16.35 14.45 -0.02
C GLU A 38 14.90 14.63 -0.49
N LEU A 39 13.99 14.86 0.45
CA LEU A 39 12.58 15.12 0.19
C LEU A 39 12.17 16.32 1.05
N ASN A 40 11.76 17.42 0.42
CA ASN A 40 11.33 18.66 1.09
C ASN A 40 12.36 19.16 2.13
N GLY A 41 13.65 19.18 1.78
CA GLY A 41 14.73 19.60 2.68
C GLY A 41 15.08 18.60 3.79
N LYS A 42 14.48 17.41 3.80
CA LYS A 42 14.75 16.36 4.80
C LYS A 42 15.41 15.16 4.14
N LYS A 43 16.45 14.62 4.79
CA LYS A 43 17.07 13.36 4.37
C LYS A 43 16.15 12.19 4.79
N VAL A 44 15.69 11.44 3.79
CA VAL A 44 14.93 10.20 3.95
C VAL A 44 15.83 9.03 3.57
N GLN A 45 15.77 7.96 4.35
CA GLN A 45 16.53 6.74 4.10
C GLN A 45 15.60 5.56 3.88
N ILE A 46 15.82 4.82 2.79
CA ILE A 46 15.07 3.63 2.42
C ILE A 46 16.01 2.44 2.56
N LEU A 47 15.62 1.47 3.38
CA LEU A 47 16.35 0.22 3.57
C LEU A 47 15.68 -0.89 2.76
N THR A 48 16.43 -1.60 1.93
CA THR A 48 15.90 -2.64 1.04
C THR A 48 16.82 -3.85 0.92
N SER A 49 16.26 -5.03 0.67
CA SER A 49 16.99 -6.26 0.33
C SER A 49 17.48 -6.29 -1.12
N MET A 50 17.09 -5.32 -1.95
CA MET A 50 17.51 -5.17 -3.35
C MET A 50 18.95 -4.61 -3.43
N CYS A 51 19.93 -5.48 -3.18
CA CYS A 51 21.34 -5.10 -3.01
C CYS A 51 22.09 -4.81 -4.32
N ASP A 52 21.62 -5.31 -5.46
CA ASP A 52 22.28 -5.10 -6.76
C ASP A 52 21.85 -3.76 -7.39
N PRO A 53 22.76 -2.78 -7.54
CA PRO A 53 22.42 -1.47 -8.09
C PRO A 53 22.20 -1.45 -9.60
N LEU A 54 22.73 -2.43 -10.35
CA LEU A 54 22.54 -2.52 -11.80
C LEU A 54 21.18 -3.17 -12.12
N ARG A 55 20.80 -4.17 -11.33
CA ARG A 55 19.49 -4.82 -11.46
C ARG A 55 18.35 -3.98 -10.89
N TYR A 56 18.61 -3.23 -9.80
CA TYR A 56 17.62 -2.40 -9.11
C TYR A 56 18.15 -0.97 -9.01
N PRO A 57 17.90 -0.13 -10.03
CA PRO A 57 18.35 1.25 -10.03
C PRO A 57 17.83 2.06 -8.84
N LYS A 58 18.62 3.05 -8.40
CA LYS A 58 18.24 3.96 -7.30
C LYS A 58 16.90 4.63 -7.52
N ALA A 59 16.71 5.16 -8.72
CA ALA A 59 15.55 5.94 -9.09
C ALA A 59 14.28 5.11 -8.97
N ASP A 60 14.29 3.89 -9.50
CA ASP A 60 13.14 2.98 -9.51
C ASP A 60 12.75 2.55 -8.09
N VAL A 61 13.72 2.23 -7.22
CA VAL A 61 13.42 1.89 -5.82
C VAL A 61 12.83 3.08 -5.06
N VAL A 62 13.35 4.29 -5.31
CA VAL A 62 12.84 5.53 -4.73
C VAL A 62 11.42 5.81 -5.22
N ASP A 63 11.17 5.66 -6.52
CA ASP A 63 9.88 5.89 -7.14
C ASP A 63 8.84 4.90 -6.64
N LEU A 64 9.19 3.61 -6.61
CA LEU A 64 8.37 2.56 -6.00
C LEU A 64 8.03 2.87 -4.54
N TYR A 65 9.00 3.37 -3.76
CA TYR A 65 8.75 3.72 -2.37
C TYR A 65 7.80 4.93 -2.23
N SER A 66 7.76 5.83 -3.22
CA SER A 66 6.81 6.95 -3.22
C SER A 66 5.35 6.48 -3.29
N HIS A 67 5.09 5.37 -4.00
CA HIS A 67 3.77 4.74 -4.08
C HIS A 67 3.34 4.07 -2.77
N ARG A 68 4.19 3.97 -1.75
CA ARG A 68 3.78 3.46 -0.42
C ARG A 68 2.62 4.28 0.18
N TRP A 69 2.58 5.57 -0.12
CA TRP A 69 1.54 6.47 0.36
C TRP A 69 0.13 6.12 -0.18
N GLU A 70 0.04 5.33 -1.25
CA GLU A 70 -1.23 4.80 -1.77
C GLU A 70 -1.99 3.97 -0.73
N ILE A 71 -1.29 3.29 0.18
CA ILE A 71 -1.92 2.54 1.27
C ILE A 71 -2.68 3.49 2.22
N GLU A 72 -2.10 4.65 2.51
CA GLU A 72 -2.73 5.65 3.37
C GLU A 72 -3.96 6.27 2.71
N HIS A 73 -3.88 6.52 1.40
CA HIS A 73 -5.04 6.91 0.60
C HIS A 73 -6.12 5.83 0.63
N GLY A 74 -5.77 4.55 0.47
CA GLY A 74 -6.74 3.45 0.55
C GLY A 74 -7.44 3.36 1.91
N PHE A 75 -6.71 3.54 3.02
CA PHE A 75 -7.32 3.62 4.35
C PHE A 75 -8.26 4.82 4.49
N ARG A 76 -7.89 5.98 3.93
CA ARG A 76 -8.74 7.16 3.91
C ARG A 76 -10.02 6.90 3.11
N GLU A 77 -9.93 6.32 1.94
CA GLU A 77 -11.08 6.01 1.09
C GLU A 77 -12.06 5.04 1.76
N MET A 78 -11.56 3.99 2.41
CA MET A 78 -12.42 3.07 3.17
C MET A 78 -13.14 3.79 4.31
N LYS A 79 -12.43 4.59 5.12
CA LYS A 79 -13.02 5.29 6.27
C LYS A 79 -13.98 6.41 5.86
N GLN A 80 -13.58 7.23 4.89
CA GLN A 80 -14.32 8.44 4.53
C GLN A 80 -15.44 8.17 3.54
N HIS A 81 -15.22 7.27 2.58
CA HIS A 81 -16.17 7.08 1.47
C HIS A 81 -17.01 5.83 1.62
N LEU A 82 -16.43 4.69 2.01
CA LEU A 82 -17.21 3.46 2.21
C LEU A 82 -17.96 3.47 3.55
N LEU A 83 -17.30 3.96 4.61
CA LEU A 83 -17.88 4.06 5.96
C LEU A 83 -18.50 5.43 6.26
N ASN A 84 -18.54 6.35 5.29
CA ASN A 84 -19.17 7.68 5.45
C ASN A 84 -18.69 8.47 6.70
N ASN A 85 -17.41 8.33 7.09
CA ASN A 85 -16.85 8.90 8.33
C ASN A 85 -17.53 8.45 9.63
N GLU A 86 -18.25 7.34 9.62
CA GLU A 86 -18.79 6.76 10.85
C GLU A 86 -17.65 6.37 11.81
N LEU A 87 -17.76 6.84 13.05
CA LEU A 87 -16.75 6.59 14.09
C LEU A 87 -16.81 5.16 14.63
N THR A 88 -17.95 4.48 14.44
CA THR A 88 -18.22 3.16 14.99
C THR A 88 -18.82 2.24 13.94
N LEU A 89 -18.46 0.96 14.01
CA LEU A 89 -19.12 -0.10 13.27
C LEU A 89 -20.46 -0.47 13.93
N ARG A 90 -21.38 -1.05 13.16
CA ARG A 90 -22.76 -1.28 13.62
C ARG A 90 -22.86 -2.39 14.65
N SER A 91 -22.03 -3.41 14.52
CA SER A 91 -22.09 -4.56 15.41
C SER A 91 -21.38 -4.35 16.73
N LYS A 92 -21.94 -4.91 17.80
CA LYS A 92 -21.33 -4.98 19.15
C LYS A 92 -20.72 -6.35 19.48
N LYS A 93 -20.82 -7.33 18.57
CA LYS A 93 -20.24 -8.68 18.74
C LYS A 93 -18.90 -8.75 17.99
N PRO A 94 -17.78 -9.16 18.61
CA PRO A 94 -16.45 -9.15 17.97
C PRO A 94 -16.40 -9.88 16.62
N GLU A 95 -17.13 -10.97 16.49
CA GLU A 95 -17.19 -11.83 15.31
C GLU A 95 -17.86 -11.10 14.13
N LEU A 96 -18.98 -10.43 14.42
CA LEU A 96 -19.71 -9.63 13.44
C LEU A 96 -18.98 -8.32 13.10
N VAL A 97 -18.22 -7.75 14.04
CA VAL A 97 -17.31 -6.62 13.76
C VAL A 97 -16.25 -7.02 12.74
N ARG A 98 -15.63 -8.20 12.91
CA ARG A 98 -14.68 -8.73 11.91
C ARG A 98 -15.35 -8.93 10.55
N GLN A 99 -16.57 -9.46 10.53
CA GLN A 99 -17.35 -9.63 9.30
C GLN A 99 -17.60 -8.28 8.60
N GLU A 100 -17.99 -7.24 9.35
CA GLU A 100 -18.21 -5.91 8.80
C GLU A 100 -16.92 -5.32 8.19
N LEU A 101 -15.78 -5.46 8.87
CA LEU A 101 -14.48 -5.06 8.34
C LEU A 101 -14.12 -5.80 7.06
N TRP A 102 -14.33 -7.12 7.01
CA TRP A 102 -14.14 -7.90 5.78
C TRP A 102 -15.05 -7.44 4.65
N GLY A 103 -16.29 -7.08 4.96
CA GLY A 103 -17.23 -6.49 4.00
C GLY A 103 -16.71 -5.18 3.40
N VAL A 104 -16.16 -4.28 4.23
CA VAL A 104 -15.56 -3.02 3.77
C VAL A 104 -14.35 -3.27 2.87
N VAL A 105 -13.43 -4.16 3.28
CA VAL A 105 -12.24 -4.49 2.49
C VAL A 105 -12.61 -5.15 1.16
N LEU A 106 -13.61 -6.04 1.16
CA LEU A 106 -14.12 -6.68 -0.05
C LEU A 106 -14.73 -5.65 -1.00
N ALA A 107 -15.60 -4.76 -0.50
CA ALA A 107 -16.21 -3.70 -1.30
C ALA A 107 -15.16 -2.75 -1.89
N TYR A 108 -14.14 -2.38 -1.09
CA TYR A 108 -13.02 -1.57 -1.53
C TYR A 108 -12.26 -2.23 -2.68
N ASN A 109 -11.86 -3.49 -2.52
CA ASN A 109 -11.10 -4.22 -3.53
C ASN A 109 -11.92 -4.45 -4.81
N LEU A 110 -13.21 -4.74 -4.69
CA LEU A 110 -14.10 -4.88 -5.83
C LEU A 110 -14.19 -3.57 -6.63
N LEU A 111 -14.39 -2.45 -5.93
CA LEU A 111 -14.44 -1.13 -6.59
C LEU A 111 -13.10 -0.78 -7.24
N ARG A 112 -11.97 -1.02 -6.56
CA ARG A 112 -10.63 -0.81 -7.13
C ARG A 112 -10.37 -1.69 -8.34
N PHE A 113 -10.83 -2.93 -8.33
CA PHE A 113 -10.74 -3.83 -9.47
C PHE A 113 -11.54 -3.31 -10.67
N MET A 114 -12.79 -2.89 -10.47
CA MET A 114 -13.62 -2.30 -11.52
C MET A 114 -13.00 -1.00 -12.08
N MET A 115 -12.47 -0.13 -11.20
CA MET A 115 -11.73 1.07 -11.61
C MET A 115 -10.51 0.70 -12.47
N ALA A 116 -9.77 -0.34 -12.09
CA ALA A 116 -8.62 -0.79 -12.88
C ALA A 116 -9.04 -1.31 -14.25
N GLN A 117 -10.10 -2.12 -14.33
CA GLN A 117 -10.64 -2.58 -15.62
C GLN A 117 -11.07 -1.42 -16.53
N MET A 118 -11.69 -0.39 -15.96
CA MET A 118 -12.09 0.81 -16.69
C MET A 118 -10.89 1.66 -17.10
N ALA A 119 -9.88 1.83 -16.25
CA ALA A 119 -8.66 2.55 -16.60
C ALA A 119 -7.93 1.85 -17.77
N TYR A 120 -7.79 0.53 -17.71
CA TYR A 120 -7.13 -0.26 -18.75
C TYR A 120 -7.91 -0.35 -20.07
N SER A 121 -9.21 -0.01 -20.09
CA SER A 121 -9.95 0.14 -21.34
C SER A 121 -9.71 1.48 -22.03
N LEU A 122 -9.10 2.44 -21.32
CA LEU A 122 -8.74 3.76 -21.82
C LEU A 122 -7.22 3.84 -22.09
N LYS A 123 -6.82 4.55 -23.14
CA LYS A 123 -5.39 4.70 -23.47
C LYS A 123 -4.72 5.72 -22.55
N GLY A 124 -3.71 5.30 -21.80
CA GLY A 124 -2.85 6.18 -21.01
C GLY A 124 -3.46 6.67 -19.70
N VAL A 125 -4.46 5.97 -19.17
CA VAL A 125 -5.06 6.25 -17.86
C VAL A 125 -4.67 5.15 -16.88
N GLU A 126 -4.08 5.55 -15.77
CA GLU A 126 -3.75 4.64 -14.68
C GLU A 126 -4.88 4.57 -13.65
N PRO A 127 -5.12 3.41 -12.99
CA PRO A 127 -6.23 3.25 -12.06
C PRO A 127 -6.26 4.26 -10.89
N TYR A 128 -5.08 4.70 -10.43
CA TYR A 128 -4.96 5.66 -9.32
C TYR A 128 -5.29 7.10 -9.72
N GLN A 129 -5.34 7.42 -11.02
CA GLN A 129 -5.75 8.74 -11.51
C GLN A 129 -7.27 8.94 -11.47
N MET A 130 -8.03 7.86 -11.30
CA MET A 130 -9.49 7.90 -11.22
C MET A 130 -9.96 8.25 -9.81
N SER A 131 -10.98 9.11 -9.70
CA SER A 131 -11.56 9.47 -8.40
C SER A 131 -12.33 8.27 -7.81
N PHE A 132 -11.84 7.76 -6.67
CA PHE A 132 -12.53 6.72 -5.92
C PHE A 132 -13.93 7.15 -5.48
N LYS A 133 -14.08 8.38 -4.99
CA LYS A 133 -15.38 8.93 -4.55
C LYS A 133 -16.41 8.92 -5.68
N GLN A 134 -16.05 9.42 -6.86
CA GLN A 134 -16.94 9.42 -8.03
C GLN A 134 -17.32 8.00 -8.43
N SER A 135 -16.34 7.09 -8.46
CA SER A 135 -16.55 5.68 -8.83
C SER A 135 -17.50 4.99 -7.84
N ALA A 136 -17.33 5.22 -6.53
CA ALA A 136 -18.21 4.68 -5.50
C ALA A 136 -19.64 5.23 -5.61
N LEU A 137 -19.81 6.53 -5.85
CA LEU A 137 -21.11 7.16 -6.02
C LEU A 137 -21.83 6.62 -7.26
N TYR A 138 -21.12 6.48 -8.37
CA TYR A 138 -21.65 5.91 -9.61
C TYR A 138 -22.12 4.47 -9.40
N LEU A 139 -21.28 3.63 -8.79
CA LEU A 139 -21.63 2.23 -8.50
C LEU A 139 -22.85 2.15 -7.59
N ARG A 140 -22.89 2.95 -6.51
CA ARG A 140 -24.03 2.99 -5.59
C ARG A 140 -25.32 3.40 -6.31
N SER A 141 -25.25 4.42 -7.16
CA SER A 141 -26.39 4.87 -7.96
C SER A 141 -26.85 3.79 -8.92
N HIS A 142 -25.93 3.07 -9.58
CA HIS A 142 -26.28 2.01 -10.51
C HIS A 142 -26.92 0.81 -9.78
N LEU A 143 -26.39 0.41 -8.63
CA LEU A 143 -26.97 -0.65 -7.81
C LEU A 143 -28.38 -0.30 -7.31
N SER A 144 -28.65 0.96 -6.98
CA SER A 144 -30.01 1.39 -6.59
C SER A 144 -31.04 1.32 -7.72
N LEU A 145 -30.59 1.24 -8.98
CA LEU A 145 -31.46 1.10 -10.15
C LEU A 145 -31.73 -0.36 -10.52
N LEU A 146 -30.98 -1.32 -9.94
CA LEU A 146 -31.20 -2.74 -10.20
C LEU A 146 -32.44 -3.23 -9.43
N PRO A 147 -33.42 -3.86 -10.11
CA PRO A 147 -34.60 -4.39 -9.45
C PRO A 147 -34.20 -5.47 -8.43
N GLY A 148 -34.62 -5.30 -7.17
CA GLY A 148 -34.37 -6.25 -6.08
C GLY A 148 -33.32 -5.82 -5.03
N ILE A 149 -32.74 -4.63 -5.14
CA ILE A 149 -31.83 -4.05 -4.12
C ILE A 149 -32.49 -2.89 -3.34
N SER A 150 -33.80 -2.68 -3.53
CA SER A 150 -34.61 -1.66 -2.81
C SER A 150 -35.01 -2.09 -1.42
#